data_AF-A0AAU7TJZ0-F1
#
_entry.id   AF-A0AAU7TJZ0-F1
#
_cell.length_a   1.000
_cell.length_b   1.000
_cell.length_c   1.000
_cell.angle_alpha   90.00
_cell.angle_beta   90.00
_cell.angle_gamma   90.00
#
_symmetry.space_group_name_H-M   'P 1'
#
loop_
_entity.id
_entity.type
_entity.pdbx_description
1 polymer ?
#
loop_
_entity_poly.entity_id
_entity_poly.type
_entity_poly.pdbx_seq_one_letter_code
_entity_poly.pdbx_strand_id
1 'polypeptide(L)'
;MTHSVEFSGPTLTKRYTSWPRNEPEREWAALTLLSRATHGLVPTPLSCSSDPTPRLTMTIVPGRPLGGRLTSAQLAALGAALETLWSVPPAGLAPVDLGQVRERTRAGMSVLRQQDGVVAEAAAAWLDDEPPELDVRNPVVAHGDPNLANYLWDGERVHRNPPGTAEAQALRVLRLVGAAPRAGRGRPGC
;
A
#
# COMPACT_ATOMS: atom_id res chain seq x y z
N MET A 1 -11.85 -5.97 -8.53
CA MET A 1 -11.23 -4.63 -8.40
C MET A 1 -12.05 -3.84 -7.38
N THR A 2 -11.48 -3.45 -6.24
CA THR A 2 -12.22 -2.80 -5.12
C THR A 2 -12.31 -1.28 -5.24
N HIS A 3 -11.56 -0.70 -6.18
CA HIS A 3 -11.52 0.73 -6.44
C HIS A 3 -10.93 1.02 -7.82
N SER A 4 -11.22 2.20 -8.36
CA SER A 4 -10.52 2.78 -9.51
C SER A 4 -9.67 3.98 -9.07
N VAL A 5 -8.67 4.31 -9.89
CA VAL A 5 -7.71 5.38 -9.61
C VAL A 5 -7.68 6.34 -10.79
N GLU A 6 -7.80 7.64 -10.50
CA GLU A 6 -7.65 8.72 -11.47
C GLU A 6 -6.56 9.69 -11.04
N PHE A 7 -5.82 10.20 -12.02
CA PHE A 7 -4.72 11.14 -11.80
C PHE A 7 -5.08 12.52 -12.34
N SER A 8 -4.80 13.55 -11.55
CA SER A 8 -4.91 14.95 -11.98
C SER A 8 -3.71 15.74 -11.45
N GLY A 9 -2.76 16.04 -12.34
CA GLY A 9 -1.52 16.75 -11.98
C GLY A 9 -0.75 16.07 -10.84
N PRO A 10 -0.55 16.73 -9.69
CA PRO A 10 0.14 16.18 -8.51
C PRO A 10 -0.78 15.39 -7.57
N THR A 11 -2.03 15.15 -7.96
CA THR A 11 -3.04 14.49 -7.12
C THR A 11 -3.55 13.19 -7.73
N LEU A 12 -3.99 12.30 -6.86
CA LEU A 12 -4.63 11.03 -7.16
C LEU A 12 -5.99 10.99 -6.47
N THR A 13 -7.03 10.54 -7.17
CA THR A 13 -8.34 10.24 -6.59
C THR A 13 -8.62 8.75 -6.71
N LYS A 14 -8.87 8.12 -5.57
CA LYS A 14 -9.34 6.74 -5.45
C LYS A 14 -10.85 6.74 -5.31
N ARG A 15 -11.56 6.02 -6.16
CA ARG A 15 -13.01 5.79 -6.06
C ARG A 15 -13.28 4.35 -5.69
N TYR A 16 -13.96 4.12 -4.58
CA TYR A 16 -14.21 2.78 -4.08
C TYR A 16 -15.45 2.19 -4.74
N THR A 17 -15.34 0.94 -5.20
CA THR A 17 -16.44 0.15 -5.77
C THR A 17 -16.97 -0.88 -4.79
N SER A 18 -16.17 -1.27 -3.79
CA SER A 18 -16.57 -2.07 -2.63
C SER A 18 -15.72 -1.74 -1.41
N TRP A 19 -16.33 -1.78 -0.21
CA TRP A 19 -15.68 -1.41 1.06
C TRP A 19 -16.23 -2.21 2.26
N PRO A 20 -16.11 -3.55 2.25
CA PRO A 20 -16.70 -4.40 3.29
C PRO A 20 -16.12 -4.16 4.69
N ARG A 21 -14.98 -3.45 4.81
CA ARG A 21 -14.30 -3.19 6.08
C ARG A 21 -14.11 -1.70 6.33
N ASN A 22 -14.98 -0.86 5.77
CA ASN A 22 -14.90 0.59 5.93
C ASN A 22 -13.55 1.15 5.44
N GLU A 23 -13.02 0.59 4.34
CA GLU A 23 -11.73 0.97 3.77
C GLU A 23 -11.55 2.49 3.55
N PRO A 24 -12.53 3.25 3.02
CA PRO A 24 -12.37 4.68 2.77
C PRO A 24 -12.06 5.48 4.04
N GLU A 25 -12.85 5.26 5.10
CA GLU A 25 -12.73 5.95 6.38
C GLU A 25 -11.44 5.55 7.09
N ARG A 26 -11.07 4.27 7.06
CA ARG A 26 -9.82 3.77 7.63
C ARG A 26 -8.59 4.34 6.92
N GLU A 27 -8.64 4.40 5.58
CA GLU A 27 -7.55 4.97 4.77
C GLU A 27 -7.43 6.48 5.01
N TRP A 28 -8.55 7.21 5.08
CA TRP A 28 -8.56 8.63 5.45
C TRP A 28 -7.96 8.87 6.84
N ALA A 29 -8.40 8.12 7.85
CA ALA A 29 -7.92 8.28 9.22
C ALA A 29 -6.41 7.98 9.33
N ALA A 30 -5.96 6.88 8.73
CA ALA A 30 -4.54 6.50 8.73
C ALA A 30 -3.67 7.53 7.99
N LEU A 31 -4.07 7.97 6.79
CA LEU A 31 -3.32 8.99 6.05
C LEU A 31 -3.33 10.35 6.75
N THR A 32 -4.42 10.72 7.41
CA THR A 32 -4.50 11.98 8.17
C THR A 32 -3.51 11.95 9.34
N LEU A 33 -3.46 10.85 10.09
CA LEU A 33 -2.49 10.68 11.18
C LEU A 33 -1.05 10.68 10.66
N LEU A 34 -0.74 9.82 9.69
CA LEU A 34 0.63 9.64 9.20
C LEU A 34 1.15 10.88 8.48
N SER A 35 0.37 11.52 7.61
CA SER A 35 0.85 12.70 6.87
C SER A 35 1.20 13.89 7.78
N ARG A 36 0.54 14.01 8.94
CA ARG A 36 0.87 15.01 9.96
C ARG A 36 2.14 14.68 10.73
N ALA A 37 2.40 13.41 10.98
CA ALA A 37 3.56 12.96 11.75
C ALA A 37 4.82 12.76 10.90
N THR A 38 4.66 12.39 9.63
CA THR A 38 5.73 11.97 8.73
C THR A 38 5.60 12.71 7.39
N HIS A 39 5.99 13.98 7.36
CA HIS A 39 5.88 14.82 6.17
C HIS A 39 6.60 14.19 4.97
N GLY A 40 5.87 14.04 3.87
CA GLY A 40 6.40 13.54 2.60
C GLY A 40 6.54 12.01 2.50
N LEU A 41 6.44 11.27 3.62
CA LEU A 41 6.62 9.81 3.63
C LEU A 41 5.40 9.03 3.11
N VAL A 42 4.21 9.63 3.21
CA VAL A 42 2.94 9.09 2.71
C VAL A 42 2.19 10.17 1.94
N PRO A 43 1.20 9.82 1.11
CA PRO A 43 0.27 10.79 0.56
C PRO A 43 -0.39 11.65 1.63
N THR A 44 -0.45 12.94 1.38
CA THR A 44 -1.26 13.86 2.17
C THR A 44 -2.70 13.73 1.69
N PRO A 45 -3.65 13.35 2.57
CA PRO A 45 -5.06 13.33 2.20
C PRO A 45 -5.55 14.77 2.02
N LEU A 46 -6.28 15.02 0.94
CA LEU A 46 -6.76 16.36 0.56
C LEU A 46 -8.27 16.48 0.77
N SER A 47 -9.03 15.47 0.37
CA SER A 47 -10.48 15.43 0.57
C SER A 47 -11.01 14.01 0.58
N CYS A 48 -12.11 13.80 1.30
CA CYS A 48 -12.90 12.58 1.30
C CYS A 48 -14.38 12.95 1.10
N SER A 49 -15.12 12.11 0.38
CA SER A 49 -16.56 12.26 0.21
C SER A 49 -17.21 10.91 0.05
N SER A 50 -18.41 10.76 0.60
CA SER A 50 -19.22 9.52 0.54
C SER A 50 -20.25 9.49 -0.60
N ASP A 51 -20.53 10.63 -1.26
CA ASP A 51 -21.67 10.79 -2.19
C ASP A 51 -21.19 11.09 -3.63
N PRO A 52 -21.62 10.36 -4.68
CA PRO A 52 -22.55 9.21 -4.66
C PRO A 52 -21.88 7.88 -4.31
N THR A 53 -20.55 7.84 -4.30
CA THR A 53 -19.74 6.73 -3.83
C THR A 53 -18.51 7.26 -3.10
N PRO A 54 -17.95 6.49 -2.15
CA PRO A 54 -16.76 6.92 -1.43
C PRO A 54 -15.60 7.23 -2.38
N ARG A 55 -15.00 8.40 -2.19
CA ARG A 55 -13.80 8.84 -2.89
C ARG A 55 -12.82 9.50 -1.93
N LEU A 56 -11.54 9.28 -2.21
CA LEU A 56 -10.43 9.83 -1.45
C LEU A 56 -9.44 10.46 -2.42
N THR A 57 -9.25 11.77 -2.31
CA THR A 57 -8.23 12.51 -3.06
C THR A 57 -7.03 12.79 -2.18
N MET A 58 -5.83 12.56 -2.71
CA MET A 58 -4.56 12.68 -1.99
C MET A 58 -3.44 13.16 -2.92
N THR A 59 -2.32 13.59 -2.35
CA THR A 59 -1.11 13.89 -3.12
C THR A 59 -0.47 12.62 -3.69
N ILE A 60 0.29 12.77 -4.76
CA ILE A 60 1.18 11.72 -5.27
C ILE A 60 2.52 11.83 -4.55
N VAL A 61 3.03 10.71 -4.04
CA VAL A 61 4.39 10.60 -3.53
C VAL A 61 5.39 10.30 -4.67
N PRO A 62 6.62 10.83 -4.62
CA PRO A 62 7.60 10.61 -5.68
C PRO A 62 8.17 9.19 -5.65
N GLY A 63 8.78 8.80 -6.77
CA GLY A 63 9.56 7.57 -6.87
C GLY A 63 8.94 6.49 -7.75
N ARG A 64 9.62 5.34 -7.78
CA ARG A 64 9.22 4.16 -8.54
C ARG A 64 8.98 2.98 -7.59
N PRO A 65 7.97 2.13 -7.84
CA PRO A 65 7.74 0.95 -7.01
C PRO A 65 9.00 0.11 -6.84
N LEU A 66 9.27 -0.29 -5.60
CA LEU A 66 10.24 -1.32 -5.31
C LEU A 66 9.73 -2.67 -5.84
N GLY A 67 10.66 -3.55 -6.15
CA GLY A 67 10.35 -4.89 -6.63
C GLY A 67 11.61 -5.73 -6.80
N GLY A 68 11.43 -7.05 -6.92
CA GLY A 68 12.53 -7.99 -7.07
C GLY A 68 13.54 -7.92 -5.90
N ARG A 69 14.82 -8.12 -6.24
CA ARG A 69 15.91 -8.05 -5.26
C ARG A 69 16.33 -6.59 -5.06
N LEU A 70 16.21 -6.12 -3.82
CA LEU A 70 16.58 -4.76 -3.44
C LEU A 70 18.10 -4.58 -3.40
N THR A 71 18.58 -3.39 -3.74
CA THR A 71 19.95 -2.97 -3.44
C THR A 71 20.11 -2.72 -1.94
N SER A 72 21.35 -2.71 -1.43
CA SER A 72 21.61 -2.40 -0.02
C SER A 72 21.06 -1.02 0.39
N ALA A 73 21.15 -0.04 -0.50
CA ALA A 73 20.61 1.31 -0.27
C ALA A 73 19.07 1.30 -0.17
N GLN A 74 18.40 0.60 -1.09
CA GLN A 74 16.93 0.47 -1.06
C GLN A 74 16.44 -0.29 0.17
N LEU A 75 17.15 -1.35 0.57
CA LEU A 75 16.81 -2.11 1.77
C LEU A 75 16.97 -1.27 3.04
N ALA A 76 18.07 -0.53 3.17
CA ALA A 76 18.29 0.37 4.31
C ALA A 76 17.24 1.47 4.37
N ALA A 77 16.92 2.10 3.23
CA ALA A 77 15.90 3.14 3.16
C ALA A 77 14.48 2.61 3.44
N LEU A 78 14.15 1.38 3.01
CA LEU A 78 12.89 0.73 3.36
C LEU A 78 12.81 0.49 4.89
N GLY A 79 13.90 0.02 5.51
CA GLY A 79 13.99 -0.12 6.96
C GLY A 79 13.71 1.19 7.68
N ALA A 80 14.41 2.27 7.31
CA ALA A 80 14.22 3.60 7.90
C ALA A 80 12.79 4.14 7.72
N ALA A 81 12.18 3.90 6.55
CA ALA A 81 10.78 4.28 6.30
C ALA A 81 9.81 3.51 7.21
N LEU A 82 10.00 2.20 7.37
CA LEU A 82 9.17 1.36 8.25
C LEU A 82 9.34 1.75 9.72
N GLU A 83 10.56 1.96 10.18
CA GLU A 83 10.86 2.44 11.53
C GLU A 83 10.15 3.77 11.81
N THR A 84 10.22 4.71 10.87
CA THR A 84 9.54 6.00 10.99
C THR A 84 8.02 5.84 11.07
N LEU A 85 7.43 5.03 10.20
CA LEU A 85 5.97 4.78 10.18
C LEU A 85 5.48 4.08 11.44
N TRP A 86 6.23 3.09 11.94
CA TRP A 86 5.87 2.32 13.13
C TRP A 86 6.15 3.07 14.44
N SER A 87 6.96 4.14 14.39
CA SER A 87 7.17 5.03 15.53
C SER A 87 6.02 6.01 15.75
N VAL A 88 5.09 6.16 14.79
CA VAL A 88 3.91 7.02 14.95
C VAL A 88 2.90 6.33 15.87
N PRO A 89 2.53 6.93 17.03
CA PRO A 89 1.52 6.36 17.90
C PRO A 89 0.17 6.24 17.17
N PRO A 90 -0.53 5.09 17.23
CA PRO A 90 -1.81 4.88 16.52
C PRO A 90 -3.00 5.57 17.21
N ALA A 91 -2.79 6.75 17.78
CA ALA A 91 -3.79 7.49 18.55
C ALA A 91 -5.01 7.86 17.67
N GLY A 92 -6.21 7.53 18.16
CA GLY A 92 -7.47 7.83 17.48
C GLY A 92 -7.82 6.90 16.32
N LEU A 93 -7.02 5.86 16.05
CA LEU A 93 -7.38 4.82 15.09
C LEU A 93 -8.16 3.70 15.77
N ALA A 94 -9.18 3.18 15.09
CA ALA A 94 -9.86 1.96 15.52
C ALA A 94 -8.89 0.77 15.48
N PRO A 95 -8.81 -0.06 16.54
CA PRO A 95 -8.02 -1.27 16.53
C PRO A 95 -8.45 -2.24 15.43
N VAL A 96 -7.51 -3.05 14.96
CA VAL A 96 -7.84 -4.18 14.08
C VAL A 96 -8.55 -5.25 14.89
N ASP A 97 -9.67 -5.76 14.38
CA ASP A 97 -10.34 -6.93 14.94
C ASP A 97 -9.49 -8.18 14.71
N LEU A 98 -8.73 -8.57 15.75
CA LEU A 98 -7.82 -9.71 15.71
C LEU A 98 -8.57 -11.04 15.58
N GLY A 99 -9.81 -11.12 16.07
CA GLY A 99 -10.68 -12.28 15.90
C GLY A 99 -11.02 -12.49 14.43
N GLN A 100 -11.43 -11.44 13.72
CA GLN A 100 -11.66 -11.49 12.27
C GLN A 100 -10.39 -11.78 11.47
N VAL A 101 -9.22 -11.29 11.91
CA VAL A 101 -7.94 -11.65 11.27
C VAL A 101 -7.69 -13.15 11.40
N ARG A 102 -7.81 -13.68 12.62
CA ARG A 102 -7.63 -15.11 12.91
C ARG A 102 -8.58 -15.97 12.11
N GLU A 103 -9.87 -15.63 12.08
CA GLU A 103 -10.89 -16.37 11.33
C GLU A 103 -10.61 -16.37 9.83
N ARG A 104 -10.25 -15.22 9.24
CA ARG A 104 -9.88 -15.14 7.82
C ARG A 104 -8.61 -15.95 7.51
N THR A 105 -7.62 -15.92 8.40
CA THR A 105 -6.40 -16.73 8.24
C THR A 105 -6.73 -18.21 8.29
N ARG A 106 -7.52 -18.66 9.26
CA ARG A 106 -7.99 -20.06 9.37
C ARG A 106 -8.74 -20.51 8.13
N ALA A 107 -9.66 -19.69 7.63
CA ALA A 107 -10.41 -20.00 6.40
C ALA A 107 -9.45 -20.19 5.21
N GLY A 108 -8.46 -19.30 5.06
CA GLY A 108 -7.42 -19.43 4.02
C GLY A 108 -6.58 -20.69 4.17
N MET A 109 -6.08 -20.98 5.38
CA MET A 109 -5.30 -22.19 5.65
C MET A 109 -6.12 -23.46 5.41
N SER A 110 -7.42 -23.45 5.74
CA SER A 110 -8.30 -24.60 5.51
C SER A 110 -8.46 -24.94 4.03
N VAL A 111 -8.47 -23.92 3.16
CA VAL A 111 -8.46 -24.10 1.70
C VAL A 111 -7.10 -24.62 1.22
N LEU A 112 -6.00 -24.06 1.74
CA LEU A 112 -4.64 -24.48 1.37
C LEU A 112 -4.33 -25.92 1.79
N ARG A 113 -4.87 -26.38 2.92
CA ARG A 113 -4.74 -27.78 3.37
C ARG A 113 -5.35 -28.80 2.40
N GLN A 114 -6.30 -28.38 1.55
CA GLN A 114 -6.89 -29.25 0.52
C GLN A 114 -6.05 -29.31 -0.78
N GLN A 115 -4.94 -28.59 -0.85
CA GLN A 115 -3.99 -28.68 -1.97
C GLN A 115 -3.07 -29.91 -1.78
N ASP A 116 -2.12 -30.09 -2.69
CA ASP A 116 -1.11 -31.13 -2.59
C ASP A 116 0.28 -30.57 -2.21
N GLY A 117 1.11 -31.43 -1.60
CA GLY A 117 2.52 -31.15 -1.32
C GLY A 117 2.77 -30.18 -0.17
N VAL A 118 3.95 -29.53 -0.19
CA VAL A 118 4.49 -28.77 0.95
C VAL A 118 3.57 -27.63 1.43
N VAL A 119 2.72 -27.07 0.57
CA VAL A 119 1.77 -26.02 0.95
C VAL A 119 0.67 -26.59 1.83
N ALA A 120 0.16 -27.77 1.52
CA ALA A 120 -0.88 -28.44 2.30
C ALA A 120 -0.34 -28.91 3.65
N GLU A 121 0.87 -29.46 3.67
CA GLU A 121 1.58 -29.86 4.90
C GLU A 121 1.80 -28.66 5.83
N ALA A 122 2.29 -27.53 5.29
CA ALA A 122 2.49 -26.32 6.07
C ALA A 122 1.18 -25.73 6.61
N ALA A 123 0.11 -25.75 5.80
CA ALA A 123 -1.21 -25.29 6.23
C ALA A 123 -1.81 -26.18 7.32
N ALA A 124 -1.66 -27.51 7.21
CA ALA A 124 -2.08 -28.45 8.24
C ALA A 124 -1.32 -28.22 9.55
N ALA A 125 0.01 -28.14 9.49
CA ALA A 125 0.85 -27.90 10.66
C ALA A 125 0.48 -26.58 11.38
N TRP A 126 0.20 -25.51 10.62
CA TRP A 126 -0.23 -24.25 11.21
C TRP A 126 -1.62 -24.34 11.87
N LEU A 127 -2.57 -25.09 11.28
CA LEU A 127 -3.91 -25.28 11.84
C LEU A 127 -3.89 -26.13 13.12
N ASP A 128 -3.00 -27.11 13.19
CA ASP A 128 -2.85 -28.01 14.33
C ASP A 128 -2.17 -27.31 15.53
N ASP A 129 -1.37 -26.28 15.28
CA ASP A 129 -0.67 -25.45 16.28
C ASP A 129 -1.09 -23.97 16.23
N GLU A 130 -2.40 -23.73 16.04
CA GLU A 130 -2.90 -22.36 15.96
C GLU A 130 -2.79 -21.67 17.34
N PRO A 131 -2.19 -20.46 17.42
CA PRO A 131 -2.08 -19.76 18.69
C PRO A 131 -3.48 -19.47 19.27
N PRO A 132 -3.69 -19.72 20.58
CA PRO A 132 -5.01 -19.63 21.21
C PRO A 132 -5.52 -18.18 21.24
N GLU A 133 -4.63 -17.21 21.45
CA GLU A 133 -4.95 -15.78 21.46
C GLU A 133 -3.84 -14.94 20.79
N LEU A 134 -4.25 -13.90 20.08
CA LEU A 134 -3.33 -12.89 19.53
C LEU A 134 -3.30 -11.70 20.48
N ASP A 135 -2.15 -11.46 21.11
CA ASP A 135 -1.90 -10.30 21.98
C ASP A 135 -0.97 -9.30 21.29
N VAL A 136 -1.35 -8.02 21.27
CA VAL A 136 -0.58 -6.93 20.64
C VAL A 136 0.05 -6.07 21.72
N ARG A 137 1.32 -6.35 22.01
CA ARG A 137 2.06 -5.64 23.07
C ARG A 137 2.46 -4.21 22.69
N ASN A 138 2.83 -3.99 21.43
CA ASN A 138 3.30 -2.70 20.90
C ASN A 138 2.51 -2.37 19.62
N PRO A 139 1.31 -1.77 19.74
CA PRO A 139 0.48 -1.50 18.58
C PRO A 139 1.10 -0.41 17.69
N VAL A 140 1.08 -0.67 16.38
CA VAL A 140 1.56 0.26 15.35
C VAL A 140 0.44 0.55 14.35
N VAL A 141 0.55 1.63 13.59
CA VAL A 141 -0.36 1.91 12.47
C VAL A 141 -0.17 0.85 11.39
N ALA A 142 -1.10 -0.10 11.29
CA ALA A 142 -1.01 -1.22 10.36
C ALA A 142 -1.21 -0.77 8.90
N HIS A 143 -0.42 -1.33 7.99
CA HIS A 143 -0.41 -0.96 6.57
C HIS A 143 -1.49 -1.68 5.74
N GLY A 144 -2.00 -2.81 6.24
CA GLY A 144 -3.02 -3.65 5.60
C GLY A 144 -2.51 -4.51 4.43
N ASP A 145 -1.61 -3.98 3.60
CA ASP A 145 -1.04 -4.66 2.42
C ASP A 145 0.41 -4.17 2.17
N PRO A 146 1.40 -4.65 2.94
CA PRO A 146 2.78 -4.16 2.88
C PRO A 146 3.62 -4.84 1.78
N ASN A 147 3.10 -4.98 0.57
CA ASN A 147 3.90 -5.48 -0.55
C ASN A 147 4.91 -4.44 -1.07
N LEU A 148 6.01 -4.90 -1.69
CA LEU A 148 7.09 -4.02 -2.16
C LEU A 148 6.62 -2.98 -3.17
N ALA A 149 5.64 -3.29 -4.00
CA ALA A 149 5.15 -2.33 -5.00
C ALA A 149 4.55 -1.08 -4.33
N ASN A 150 3.97 -1.21 -3.13
CA ASN A 150 3.43 -0.09 -2.35
C ASN A 150 4.51 0.82 -1.71
N TYR A 151 5.80 0.55 -1.94
CA TYR A 151 6.92 1.38 -1.48
C TYR A 151 7.68 1.95 -2.67
N LEU A 152 7.86 3.26 -2.73
CA LEU A 152 8.43 3.96 -3.88
C LEU A 152 9.82 4.50 -3.56
N TRP A 153 10.79 4.15 -4.41
CA TRP A 153 12.15 4.65 -4.34
C TRP A 153 12.32 5.91 -5.20
N ASP A 154 12.72 7.03 -4.60
CA ASP A 154 12.96 8.29 -5.30
C ASP A 154 14.42 8.53 -5.72
N GLY A 155 15.33 7.63 -5.33
CA GLY A 155 16.77 7.78 -5.52
C GLY A 155 17.56 7.96 -4.22
N GLU A 156 16.88 8.35 -3.14
CA GLU A 156 17.47 8.59 -1.82
C GLU A 156 16.67 7.93 -0.70
N ARG A 157 15.33 7.99 -0.77
CA ARG A 157 14.39 7.58 0.27
C ARG A 157 13.30 6.67 -0.29
N VAL A 158 12.67 5.95 0.63
CA VAL A 158 11.48 5.14 0.35
C VAL A 158 10.25 5.84 0.90
N HIS A 159 9.25 6.03 0.04
CA HIS A 159 7.92 6.55 0.38
C HIS A 159 6.90 5.43 0.36
N ARG A 160 5.82 5.55 1.14
CA ARG A 160 4.75 4.55 1.20
C ARG A 160 3.51 5.05 0.49
N ASN A 161 3.04 4.30 -0.50
CA ASN A 161 1.88 4.61 -1.32
C ASN A 161 0.73 3.64 -1.00
N PRO A 162 -0.52 4.09 -0.76
CA PRO A 162 -1.64 3.24 -0.34
C PRO A 162 -1.91 2.04 -1.26
N PRO A 163 -2.52 0.95 -0.74
CA PRO A 163 -2.80 -0.23 -1.55
C PRO A 163 -3.58 0.09 -2.83
N GLY A 164 -3.12 -0.48 -3.94
CA GLY A 164 -3.72 -0.31 -5.29
C GLY A 164 -3.37 1.00 -6.01
N THR A 165 -2.57 1.89 -5.40
CA THR A 165 -2.14 3.15 -6.03
C THR A 165 -0.79 3.04 -6.72
N ALA A 166 0.08 2.12 -6.30
CA ALA A 166 1.42 1.95 -6.86
C ALA A 166 1.43 1.43 -8.30
N GLU A 167 0.64 0.39 -8.60
CA GLU A 167 0.50 -0.15 -9.95
C GLU A 167 -0.08 0.92 -10.90
N ALA A 168 -1.07 1.68 -10.44
CA ALA A 168 -1.66 2.78 -11.18
C ALA A 168 -0.64 3.91 -11.47
N GLN A 169 0.23 4.23 -10.51
CA GLN A 169 1.31 5.21 -10.67
C GLN A 169 2.39 4.71 -11.63
N ALA A 170 2.79 3.45 -11.54
CA ALA A 170 3.73 2.83 -12.46
C ALA A 170 3.23 2.90 -13.90
N LEU A 171 1.95 2.55 -14.13
CA LEU A 171 1.31 2.65 -15.44
C LEU A 171 1.27 4.10 -15.96
N ARG A 172 1.04 5.08 -15.08
CA ARG A 172 1.10 6.51 -15.47
C ARG A 172 2.50 6.93 -15.90
N VAL A 173 3.54 6.56 -15.16
CA VAL A 173 4.93 6.87 -15.53
C VAL A 173 5.27 6.24 -16.87
N LEU A 174 4.92 4.98 -17.10
CA LEU A 174 5.13 4.30 -18.38
C LEU A 174 4.42 5.00 -19.54
N ARG A 175 3.18 5.48 -19.35
CA ARG A 175 2.47 6.28 -20.35
C ARG A 175 3.16 7.62 -20.64
N LEU A 176 3.62 8.33 -19.61
CA LEU A 176 4.30 9.61 -19.78
C LEU A 176 5.66 9.46 -20.48
N VAL A 177 6.41 8.40 -20.16
CA VAL A 177 7.70 8.09 -20.80
C VAL A 177 7.51 7.55 -22.22
N GLY A 178 6.47 6.74 -22.46
CA GLY A 178 6.13 6.22 -23.79
C GLY A 178 5.50 7.25 -24.73
N ALA A 179 4.85 8.30 -24.19
CA ALA A 179 4.29 9.41 -24.94
C ALA A 179 5.29 10.55 -25.19
N ALA A 180 6.51 10.47 -24.65
CA ALA A 180 7.55 11.45 -24.96
C ALA A 180 7.86 11.39 -26.48
N PRO A 181 7.78 12.51 -27.22
CA PRO A 181 8.06 12.51 -28.63
C PRO A 181 9.51 12.07 -28.84
N ARG A 182 9.72 11.07 -29.72
CA ARG A 182 11.04 10.79 -30.27
C ARG A 182 11.51 12.08 -30.92
N ALA A 183 12.45 12.77 -30.28
CA ALA A 183 13.09 13.94 -30.85
C ALA A 183 13.59 13.55 -32.24
N GLY A 184 12.91 14.08 -33.27
CA GLY A 184 13.25 13.83 -34.66
C GLY A 184 14.70 14.24 -34.85
N ARG A 185 15.53 13.30 -35.29
CA ARG A 185 16.83 13.63 -35.89
C ARG A 185 16.53 14.47 -37.13
N GLY A 186 16.53 15.78 -36.97
CA GLY A 186 16.62 16.70 -38.11
C GLY A 186 17.90 16.37 -38.86
N ARG A 187 17.76 15.94 -40.12
CA ARG A 187 18.87 16.00 -41.07
C ARG A 187 19.12 17.48 -41.39
N PRO A 188 20.37 17.96 -41.33
CA PRO A 188 20.70 19.22 -41.99
C PRO A 188 20.93 18.93 -43.47
N GLY A 189 20.36 19.75 -44.35
CA GLY A 189 20.63 19.67 -45.79
C GLY A 189 19.83 20.70 -46.54
N CYS A 190 20.54 21.67 -47.12
CA CYS A 190 20.09 22.76 -47.96
C CYS A 190 19.23 22.33 -49.16
#